data_AF-A0A947GQU7-F1
#
_entry.id   AF-A0A947GQU7-F1
#
_cell.length_a   1.000
_cell.length_b   1.000
_cell.length_c   1.000
_cell.angle_alpha   90.00
_cell.angle_beta   90.00
_cell.angle_gamma   90.00
#
_symmetry.space_group_name_H-M   'P 1'
#
loop_
_entity.id
_entity.type
_entity.pdbx_description
1 polymer ?
#
loop_
_entity_poly.entity_id
_entity_poly.type
_entity_poly.pdbx_seq_one_letter_code
_entity_poly.pdbx_strand_id
1 'polypeptide(L)'
;MRISITLALLGLMASSAQALPSDIKVLAQFDLGYAKCETRFAHMRGKRDEAYLALWKVKPDAKKRAELASVRKGAKYQQERQLAQKAMGNDTSPEMEEKLNRQCQATWAETQANRPQLKR
;
A
#
# COMPACT_ATOMS: atom_id res chain seq x y z
N MET A 1 -28.39 52.29 10.88
CA MET A 1 -27.60 51.85 9.71
C MET A 1 -26.93 50.53 10.05
N ARG A 2 -27.18 49.49 9.25
CA ARG A 2 -26.68 48.12 9.45
C ARG A 2 -25.34 47.99 8.72
N ILE A 3 -24.26 47.70 9.45
CA ILE A 3 -22.98 47.33 8.83
C ILE A 3 -22.79 45.83 9.08
N SER A 4 -23.20 45.03 8.09
CA SER A 4 -22.90 43.61 8.02
C SER A 4 -21.46 43.47 7.50
N ILE A 5 -20.54 43.08 8.38
CA ILE A 5 -19.17 42.70 7.97
C ILE A 5 -19.19 41.19 7.74
N THR A 6 -19.17 40.81 6.46
CA THR A 6 -19.17 39.44 5.98
C THR A 6 -17.83 38.76 6.25
N LEU A 7 -17.91 37.56 6.83
CA LEU A 7 -16.86 36.58 7.11
C LEU A 7 -15.77 36.47 6.02
N ALA A 8 -14.51 36.68 6.40
CA ALA A 8 -13.37 36.15 5.68
C ALA A 8 -13.06 34.73 6.17
N LEU A 9 -13.59 33.72 5.47
CA LEU A 9 -13.12 32.34 5.61
C LEU A 9 -11.70 32.25 5.04
N LEU A 10 -10.67 32.37 5.88
CA LEU A 10 -9.37 31.78 5.57
C LEU A 10 -9.50 30.27 5.71
N GLY A 11 -9.84 29.62 4.61
CA GLY A 11 -9.72 28.17 4.44
C GLY A 11 -8.25 27.79 4.42
N LEU A 12 -7.61 27.69 5.59
CA LEU A 12 -6.43 26.85 5.76
C LEU A 12 -6.89 25.40 5.63
N MET A 13 -7.05 24.94 4.39
CA MET A 13 -6.97 23.52 4.09
C MET A 13 -5.51 23.12 4.25
N ALA A 14 -5.09 23.01 5.51
CA ALA A 14 -3.97 22.19 5.92
C ALA A 14 -4.26 20.81 5.36
N SER A 15 -3.67 20.52 4.21
CA SER A 15 -3.51 19.17 3.72
C SER A 15 -2.78 18.42 4.83
N SER A 16 -3.53 17.73 5.68
CA SER A 16 -3.00 16.60 6.42
C SER A 16 -2.61 15.59 5.35
N ALA A 17 -1.41 15.77 4.80
CA ALA A 17 -0.61 14.69 4.30
C ALA A 17 -0.45 13.76 5.51
N GLN A 18 -1.44 12.90 5.72
CA GLN A 18 -1.28 11.67 6.47
C GLN A 18 -0.22 10.94 5.65
N ALA A 19 1.05 11.21 5.94
CA ALA A 19 2.16 10.67 5.18
C ALA A 19 1.88 9.17 5.07
N LEU A 20 1.83 8.66 3.83
CA LEU A 20 1.84 7.22 3.68
C LEU A 20 2.98 6.65 4.54
N PRO A 21 2.81 5.44 5.12
CA PRO A 21 3.83 4.84 5.96
C PRO A 21 5.19 5.04 5.32
N SER A 22 6.01 5.83 6.02
CA SER A 22 7.18 6.54 5.48
C SER A 22 8.36 5.63 5.17
N ASP A 23 8.15 4.31 5.21
CA ASP A 23 9.18 3.31 5.02
C ASP A 23 9.15 2.77 3.57
N ILE A 24 9.92 3.46 2.72
CA ILE A 24 10.18 3.09 1.33
C ILE A 24 10.73 1.66 1.21
N LYS A 25 11.54 1.23 2.20
CA LYS A 25 12.13 -0.12 2.21
C LYS A 25 11.05 -1.17 2.47
N VAL A 26 10.15 -0.94 3.42
CA VAL A 26 9.01 -1.85 3.66
C VAL A 26 8.10 -1.92 2.44
N LEU A 27 7.81 -0.80 1.77
CA LEU A 27 7.03 -0.81 0.52
C LEU A 27 7.71 -1.66 -0.57
N ALA A 28 9.02 -1.48 -0.76
CA ALA A 28 9.78 -2.23 -1.75
C ALA A 28 9.81 -3.75 -1.48
N GLN A 29 10.00 -4.15 -0.23
CA GLN A 29 9.95 -5.55 0.20
C GLN A 29 8.56 -6.15 0.01
N PHE A 30 7.52 -5.39 0.42
CA PHE A 30 6.14 -5.81 0.24
C PHE A 30 5.80 -6.00 -1.24
N ASP A 31 6.16 -5.05 -2.10
CA ASP A 31 5.83 -5.12 -3.53
C ASP A 31 6.47 -6.33 -4.22
N LEU A 32 7.68 -6.73 -3.81
CA LEU A 32 8.34 -7.94 -4.31
C LEU A 32 7.68 -9.22 -3.78
N GLY A 33 7.34 -9.26 -2.48
CA GLY A 33 6.62 -10.39 -1.88
C GLY A 33 5.23 -10.57 -2.51
N TYR A 34 4.50 -9.48 -2.69
CA TYR A 34 3.15 -9.50 -3.25
C TYR A 34 3.14 -9.97 -4.71
N ALA A 35 4.15 -9.62 -5.51
CA ALA A 35 4.28 -10.13 -6.87
C ALA A 35 4.34 -11.66 -6.91
N LYS A 36 4.94 -12.32 -5.89
CA LYS A 36 4.91 -13.79 -5.78
C LYS A 36 3.51 -14.33 -5.49
N CYS A 37 2.69 -13.58 -4.74
CA CYS A 37 1.30 -13.93 -4.49
C CYS A 37 0.44 -13.76 -5.75
N GLU A 38 0.64 -12.70 -6.55
CA GLU A 38 -0.11 -12.46 -7.80
C GLU A 38 0.11 -13.55 -8.85
N THR A 39 1.31 -14.13 -8.89
CA THR A 39 1.62 -15.28 -9.77
C THR A 39 0.83 -16.52 -9.37
N ARG A 40 0.60 -16.74 -8.06
CA ARG A 40 -0.07 -17.93 -7.51
C ARG A 40 -1.59 -17.80 -7.45
N PHE A 41 -2.07 -16.61 -7.07
CA PHE A 41 -3.48 -16.38 -6.74
C PHE A 41 -4.10 -15.33 -7.65
N ALA A 42 -4.96 -15.77 -8.57
CA ALA A 42 -5.59 -14.89 -9.55
C ALA A 42 -6.41 -13.75 -8.92
N HIS A 43 -7.06 -14.00 -7.79
CA HIS A 43 -7.88 -12.99 -7.10
C HIS A 43 -7.06 -11.85 -6.47
N MET A 44 -5.76 -12.02 -6.29
CA MET A 44 -4.85 -11.00 -5.74
C MET A 44 -4.26 -10.08 -6.82
N ARG A 45 -4.43 -10.40 -8.11
CA ARG A 45 -3.81 -9.65 -9.21
C ARG A 45 -4.35 -8.22 -9.28
N GLY A 46 -3.43 -7.26 -9.39
CA GLY A 46 -3.73 -5.83 -9.42
C GLY A 46 -4.21 -5.27 -8.09
N LYS A 47 -4.12 -6.04 -7.00
CA LYS A 47 -4.61 -5.66 -5.65
C LYS A 47 -3.51 -5.26 -4.68
N ARG A 48 -2.26 -5.13 -5.16
CA ARG A 48 -1.09 -4.78 -4.36
C ARG A 48 -1.27 -3.52 -3.53
N ASP A 49 -1.79 -2.43 -4.11
CA ASP A 49 -1.96 -1.17 -3.38
C ASP A 49 -3.08 -1.24 -2.35
N GLU A 50 -4.15 -1.97 -2.68
CA GLU A 50 -5.25 -2.25 -1.75
C GLU A 50 -4.72 -3.04 -0.54
N ALA A 51 -3.91 -4.07 -0.80
CA ALA A 51 -3.31 -4.90 0.22
C ALA A 51 -2.27 -4.18 1.08
N TYR A 52 -1.39 -3.37 0.47
CA TYR A 52 -0.42 -2.60 1.22
C TYR A 52 -1.12 -1.62 2.17
N LEU A 53 -2.09 -0.86 1.66
CA LEU A 53 -2.83 0.12 2.47
C LEU A 53 -3.65 -0.55 3.58
N ALA A 54 -4.17 -1.76 3.34
CA ALA A 54 -4.87 -2.54 4.36
C ALA A 54 -3.99 -2.92 5.56
N LEU A 55 -2.72 -3.26 5.34
CA LEU A 55 -1.77 -3.54 6.45
C LEU A 55 -1.63 -2.34 7.40
N TRP A 56 -1.78 -1.14 6.87
CA TRP A 56 -1.70 0.11 7.61
C TRP A 56 -3.06 0.66 8.04
N LYS A 57 -4.14 -0.11 7.82
CA LYS A 57 -5.53 0.28 8.09
C LYS A 57 -5.92 1.59 7.40
N VAL A 58 -5.33 1.85 6.24
CA VAL A 58 -5.59 3.04 5.41
C VAL A 58 -6.60 2.70 4.31
N LYS A 59 -7.59 3.56 4.11
CA LYS A 59 -8.58 3.40 3.03
C LYS A 59 -7.90 3.54 1.65
N PRO A 60 -8.13 2.60 0.71
CA PRO A 60 -7.51 2.63 -0.61
C PRO A 60 -8.23 3.59 -1.58
N ASP A 61 -8.10 4.89 -1.36
CA ASP A 61 -8.62 5.91 -2.27
C ASP A 61 -7.66 6.23 -3.44
N ALA A 62 -8.12 7.05 -4.38
CA ALA A 62 -7.32 7.45 -5.54
C ALA A 62 -6.06 8.25 -5.17
N LYS A 63 -6.15 9.10 -4.13
CA LYS A 63 -5.04 9.95 -3.67
C LYS A 63 -3.92 9.09 -3.08
N LYS A 64 -4.25 8.12 -2.22
CA LYS A 64 -3.29 7.21 -1.60
C LYS A 64 -2.61 6.29 -2.61
N ARG A 65 -3.35 5.80 -3.59
CA ARG A 65 -2.77 5.04 -4.71
C ARG A 65 -1.84 5.90 -5.57
N ALA A 66 -2.20 7.15 -5.84
CA ALA A 66 -1.33 8.07 -6.56
C ALA A 66 -0.04 8.40 -5.78
N GLU A 67 -0.14 8.57 -4.46
CA GLU A 67 1.00 8.79 -3.57
C GLU A 67 1.96 7.58 -3.59
N LEU A 68 1.44 6.34 -3.48
CA LEU A 68 2.23 5.11 -3.67
C LEU A 68 2.90 5.05 -5.05
N ALA A 69 2.16 5.34 -6.11
CA ALA A 69 2.70 5.36 -7.46
C ALA A 69 3.81 6.41 -7.63
N SER A 70 3.70 7.56 -6.97
CA SER A 70 4.73 8.60 -6.93
C SER A 70 5.99 8.12 -6.22
N VAL A 71 5.84 7.52 -5.03
CA VAL A 71 6.97 6.95 -4.27
C VAL A 71 7.73 5.93 -5.12
N ARG A 72 7.00 5.06 -5.83
CA ARG A 72 7.60 4.02 -6.69
C ARG A 72 8.40 4.57 -7.88
N LYS A 73 8.13 5.79 -8.32
CA LYS A 73 8.92 6.46 -9.37
C LYS A 73 10.24 7.03 -8.85
N GLY A 74 10.39 7.16 -7.53
CA GLY A 74 11.58 7.75 -6.91
C GLY A 74 12.79 6.83 -6.93
N ALA A 75 13.99 7.42 -7.08
CA ALA A 75 15.26 6.68 -7.09
C ALA A 75 15.50 5.88 -5.80
N LYS A 76 15.11 6.42 -4.63
CA LYS A 76 15.23 5.73 -3.34
C LYS A 76 14.44 4.42 -3.32
N TYR A 77 13.21 4.42 -3.83
CA TYR A 77 12.42 3.19 -3.93
C TYR A 77 13.07 2.18 -4.87
N GLN A 78 13.57 2.63 -6.03
CA GLN A 78 14.23 1.72 -6.97
C GLN A 78 15.49 1.08 -6.37
N GLN A 79 16.27 1.84 -5.62
CA GLN A 79 17.42 1.32 -4.88
C GLN A 79 17.00 0.27 -3.84
N GLU A 80 16.03 0.59 -2.98
CA GLU A 80 15.54 -0.35 -1.96
C GLU A 80 14.94 -1.62 -2.58
N ARG A 81 14.24 -1.48 -3.72
CA ARG A 81 13.71 -2.62 -4.46
C ARG A 81 14.80 -3.52 -5.02
N GLN A 82 15.89 -2.95 -5.55
CA GLN A 82 17.03 -3.74 -6.00
C GLN A 82 17.73 -4.44 -4.82
N LEU A 83 17.92 -3.74 -3.70
CA LEU A 83 18.50 -4.33 -2.49
C LEU A 83 17.65 -5.48 -1.96
N ALA A 84 16.34 -5.28 -1.86
CA ALA A 84 15.40 -6.31 -1.44
C ALA A 84 15.41 -7.50 -2.41
N GLN A 85 15.45 -7.27 -3.73
CA GLN A 85 15.54 -8.35 -4.71
C GLN A 85 16.83 -9.17 -4.56
N LYS A 86 17.97 -8.52 -4.31
CA LYS A 86 19.24 -9.23 -4.06
C LYS A 86 19.23 -10.03 -2.76
N ALA A 87 18.53 -9.54 -1.74
CA ALA A 87 18.39 -10.21 -0.46
C ALA A 87 17.38 -11.37 -0.49
N MET A 88 16.50 -11.42 -1.49
CA MET A 88 15.55 -12.53 -1.65
C MET A 88 16.31 -13.77 -2.11
N GLY A 89 16.34 -14.78 -1.25
CA GLY A 89 16.82 -16.11 -1.61
C GLY A 89 15.95 -16.76 -2.69
N ASN A 90 16.57 -17.65 -3.45
CA ASN A 90 15.92 -18.47 -4.48
C ASN A 90 15.48 -19.84 -3.94
N ASP A 91 15.28 -19.95 -2.62
CA ASP A 91 14.82 -21.20 -2.03
C ASP A 91 13.36 -21.46 -2.41
N THR A 92 13.15 -22.58 -3.11
CA THR A 92 11.86 -23.09 -3.58
C THR A 92 11.50 -24.41 -2.89
N SER A 93 12.07 -24.68 -1.73
CA SER A 93 11.72 -25.87 -0.94
C SER A 93 10.22 -25.90 -0.62
N PRO A 94 9.63 -27.11 -0.46
CA PRO A 94 8.21 -27.23 -0.11
C PRO A 94 7.82 -26.45 1.15
N GLU A 95 8.72 -26.38 2.13
CA GLU A 95 8.51 -25.61 3.36
C GLU A 95 8.42 -24.10 3.08
N MET A 96 9.31 -23.58 2.24
CA MET A 96 9.29 -22.16 1.84
C MET A 96 8.07 -21.82 0.98
N GLU A 97 7.66 -22.72 0.09
CA GLU A 97 6.43 -22.57 -0.69
C GLU A 97 5.18 -22.52 0.22
N GLU A 98 5.10 -23.42 1.19
CA GLU A 98 3.98 -23.47 2.13
C GLU A 98 3.97 -22.26 3.08
N LYS A 99 5.15 -21.78 3.50
CA LYS A 99 5.28 -20.51 4.23
C LYS A 99 4.78 -19.32 3.39
N LEU A 100 5.16 -19.27 2.11
CA LEU A 100 4.73 -18.20 1.20
C LEU A 100 3.21 -18.26 0.97
N ASN A 101 2.65 -19.45 0.79
CA ASN A 101 1.21 -19.67 0.68
C ASN A 101 0.46 -19.07 1.89
N ARG A 102 0.87 -19.42 3.12
CA ARG A 102 0.28 -18.85 4.34
C ARG A 102 0.40 -17.33 4.41
N GLN A 103 1.55 -16.77 4.01
CA GLN A 103 1.75 -15.31 4.00
C GLN A 103 0.82 -14.60 3.00
N CYS A 104 0.64 -15.17 1.80
CA CYS A 104 -0.28 -14.62 0.80
C CYS A 104 -1.73 -14.66 1.29
N GLN A 105 -2.15 -15.79 1.87
CA GLN A 105 -3.49 -15.94 2.44
C GLN A 105 -3.75 -14.96 3.59
N ALA A 106 -2.80 -14.81 4.52
CA ALA A 106 -2.90 -13.85 5.62
C ALA A 106 -2.99 -12.41 5.11
N THR A 107 -2.15 -12.04 4.14
CA THR A 107 -2.19 -10.70 3.51
C THR A 107 -3.54 -10.45 2.85
N TRP A 108 -4.09 -11.45 2.17
CA TRP A 108 -5.41 -11.33 1.55
C TRP A 108 -6.53 -11.22 2.58
N ALA A 109 -6.47 -11.98 3.68
CA ALA A 109 -7.42 -11.87 4.78
C ALA A 109 -7.43 -10.46 5.37
N GLU A 110 -6.26 -9.86 5.62
CA GLU A 110 -6.13 -8.47 6.07
C GLU A 110 -6.69 -7.47 5.05
N THR A 111 -6.42 -7.72 3.77
CA THR A 111 -6.97 -6.90 2.67
C THR A 111 -8.49 -6.90 2.69
N GLN A 112 -9.09 -8.08 2.88
CA GLN A 112 -10.54 -8.26 2.89
C GLN A 112 -11.19 -7.72 4.17
N ALA A 113 -10.54 -7.86 5.33
CA ALA A 113 -11.03 -7.34 6.61
C ALA A 113 -11.04 -5.80 6.64
N ASN A 114 -10.03 -5.18 6.02
CA ASN A 114 -9.91 -3.72 5.93
C ASN A 114 -10.52 -3.14 4.65
N ARG A 115 -11.09 -3.98 3.79
CA ARG A 115 -11.86 -3.53 2.63
C ARG A 115 -13.06 -2.78 3.20
N PRO A 116 -13.18 -1.45 3.00
CA PRO A 116 -14.28 -0.69 3.56
C PRO A 116 -15.55 -1.40 3.12
N GLN A 117 -16.41 -1.78 4.08
CA GLN A 117 -17.63 -2.55 3.85
C GLN A 117 -18.31 -2.05 2.58
N LEU A 118 -18.09 -2.77 1.48
CA LEU A 118 -18.70 -2.54 0.17
C LEU A 118 -20.15 -2.98 0.31
N LYS A 119 -20.92 -2.23 1.11
CA LYS A 119 -22.36 -2.19 0.93
C LYS A 119 -22.57 -1.47 -0.41
N ARG A 120 -23.26 -2.21 -1.27
CA ARG A 120 -23.72 -1.83 -2.60
C ARG A 120 -24.49 -0.52 -2.58
#